data_AF-A0A0D4C488-F1
#
_entry.id   AF-A0A0D4C488-F1
#
_cell.length_a   1.000
_cell.length_b   1.000
_cell.length_c   1.000
_cell.angle_alpha   90.00
_cell.angle_beta   90.00
_cell.angle_gamma   90.00
#
_symmetry.space_group_name_H-M   'P 1'
#
loop_
_entity.id
_entity.type
_entity.pdbx_description
1 polymer ?
#
loop_
_entity_poly.entity_id
_entity_poly.type
_entity_poly.pdbx_seq_one_letter_code
_entity_poly.pdbx_strand_id
1 'polypeptide(L)'
;MTVHFHPDRAINGKSLLDHLASDGVYRSQFETGTSNGGLTAYPGGDRWRWEHRIFGGHYDISPADQRPKYGSLNYRRHAAGGSVRFGSAHLKLAPSVLERTTFCYPDSVTEPTDFGTAAHLPLVQLALEDTLDVIDDHIEAHIHGPMRLDQDVSELVLDPSFRDTPVAEAAAKLPFPFSWHHGFKLHVDQLRGHEAFRGANVVELGVAIAQDGWLTPKIVGEAVNGGHHDPDLLKKVWHCLARFGHDWAS
;
A
#
# COMPACT_ATOMS: atom_id res chain seq x y z
N MET A 1 12.04 4.52 -2.74
CA MET A 1 10.85 3.71 -3.10
C MET A 1 10.15 3.30 -1.83
N THR A 2 8.85 3.03 -1.92
CA THR A 2 8.00 2.69 -0.78
C THR A 2 7.14 1.47 -1.07
N VAL A 3 6.96 0.58 -0.08
CA VAL A 3 6.02 -0.55 -0.14
C VAL A 3 4.94 -0.33 0.91
N HIS A 4 3.71 -0.12 0.47
CA HIS A 4 2.59 0.24 1.35
C HIS A 4 1.81 -0.97 1.85
N PHE A 5 1.35 -0.88 3.10
CA PHE A 5 0.44 -1.84 3.70
C PHE A 5 -0.32 -1.24 4.89
N HIS A 6 -1.26 -2.01 5.43
CA HIS A 6 -1.91 -1.73 6.71
C HIS A 6 -1.23 -2.55 7.81
N PRO A 7 -0.56 -1.92 8.79
CA PRO A 7 0.36 -2.60 9.70
C PRO A 7 -0.35 -3.50 10.72
N ASP A 8 -1.63 -3.24 10.95
CA ASP A 8 -2.50 -3.88 11.93
C ASP A 8 -3.27 -5.08 11.35
N ARG A 9 -3.10 -5.41 10.07
CA ARG A 9 -3.79 -6.54 9.43
C ARG A 9 -3.44 -7.84 10.14
N ALA A 10 -4.48 -8.56 10.58
CA ALA A 10 -4.32 -9.88 11.17
C ALA A 10 -4.25 -10.96 10.08
N ILE A 11 -3.24 -11.82 10.16
CA ILE A 11 -3.05 -12.99 9.30
C ILE A 11 -2.85 -14.20 10.21
N ASN A 12 -3.79 -15.15 10.17
CA ASN A 12 -3.78 -16.35 11.01
C ASN A 12 -3.59 -16.04 12.51
N GLY A 13 -4.24 -15.00 13.00
CA GLY A 13 -4.22 -14.60 14.41
C GLY A 13 -2.96 -13.83 14.88
N LYS A 14 -2.03 -13.50 13.97
CA LYS A 14 -0.87 -12.64 14.24
C LYS A 14 -0.95 -11.35 13.43
N SER A 15 -0.35 -10.27 13.92
CA SER A 15 -0.24 -9.03 13.15
C SER A 15 0.71 -9.20 11.96
N LEU A 16 0.52 -8.40 10.92
CA LEU A 16 1.45 -8.35 9.78
C LEU A 16 2.88 -8.04 10.23
N LEU A 17 3.05 -7.10 11.18
CA LEU A 17 4.38 -6.75 11.68
C LEU A 17 5.06 -7.91 12.44
N ASP A 18 4.30 -8.75 13.16
CA ASP A 18 4.88 -9.94 13.79
C ASP A 18 5.37 -10.95 12.75
N HIS A 19 4.63 -11.13 11.63
CA HIS A 19 5.09 -11.96 10.52
C HIS A 19 6.36 -11.38 9.87
N LEU A 20 6.42 -10.06 9.67
CA LEU A 20 7.64 -9.43 9.15
C LEU A 20 8.83 -9.67 10.09
N ALA A 21 8.64 -9.53 11.40
CA ALA A 21 9.68 -9.76 12.38
C ALA A 21 10.15 -11.22 12.42
N SER A 22 9.23 -12.20 12.28
CA SER A 22 9.60 -13.63 12.29
C SER A 22 10.20 -14.12 10.98
N ASP A 23 9.67 -13.66 9.86
CA ASP A 23 10.02 -14.21 8.54
C ASP A 23 11.28 -13.56 7.96
N GLY A 24 11.56 -12.31 8.34
CA GLY A 24 12.71 -11.55 7.83
C GLY A 24 12.64 -11.21 6.34
N VAL A 25 11.52 -11.51 5.68
CA VAL A 25 11.28 -11.25 4.26
C VAL A 25 9.89 -10.66 4.04
N TYR A 26 9.76 -9.76 3.06
CA TYR A 26 8.46 -9.27 2.61
C TYR A 26 7.90 -10.20 1.52
N ARG A 27 6.72 -10.76 1.77
CA ARG A 27 6.09 -11.76 0.90
C ARG A 27 5.00 -11.15 0.03
N SER A 28 4.92 -11.63 -1.20
CA SER A 28 3.91 -11.24 -2.17
C SER A 28 2.56 -11.94 -1.92
N GLN A 29 1.56 -11.53 -2.68
CA GLN A 29 0.24 -12.17 -2.70
C GLN A 29 0.30 -13.63 -3.18
N PHE A 30 1.23 -13.98 -4.08
CA PHE A 30 1.42 -15.37 -4.55
C PHE A 30 1.89 -16.29 -3.40
N GLU A 31 2.52 -15.73 -2.38
CA GLU A 31 3.04 -16.48 -1.23
C GLU A 31 2.05 -16.49 -0.05
N THR A 32 1.25 -15.44 0.09
CA THR A 32 0.42 -15.21 1.29
C THR A 32 -1.07 -15.40 1.04
N GLY A 33 -1.53 -15.26 -0.19
CA GLY A 33 -2.96 -15.19 -0.52
C GLY A 33 -3.65 -13.92 -0.01
N THR A 34 -2.92 -12.91 0.48
CA THR A 34 -3.49 -11.65 1.01
C THR A 34 -3.13 -10.45 0.12
N SER A 35 -3.96 -9.42 0.10
CA SER A 35 -3.74 -8.20 -0.68
C SER A 35 -4.58 -7.02 -0.19
N ASN A 36 -4.14 -5.80 -0.49
CA ASN A 36 -4.95 -4.57 -0.37
C ASN A 36 -5.66 -4.22 -1.71
N GLY A 37 -5.39 -4.99 -2.77
CA GLY A 37 -6.09 -4.96 -4.06
C GLY A 37 -6.93 -6.22 -4.31
N GLY A 38 -7.13 -6.59 -5.58
CA GLY A 38 -7.86 -7.82 -5.94
C GLY A 38 -7.09 -9.11 -5.66
N LEU A 39 -7.78 -10.18 -5.27
CA LEU A 39 -7.22 -11.52 -5.04
C LEU A 39 -7.06 -12.33 -6.34
N THR A 40 -6.17 -11.89 -7.23
CA THR A 40 -6.07 -12.44 -8.61
C THR A 40 -4.68 -13.03 -8.94
N ALA A 41 -3.84 -13.27 -7.93
CA ALA A 41 -2.50 -13.85 -8.05
C ALA A 41 -2.50 -15.38 -8.17
N TYR A 42 -3.07 -15.90 -9.24
CA TYR A 42 -3.05 -17.33 -9.57
C TYR A 42 -3.01 -17.49 -11.10
N PRO A 43 -2.56 -18.65 -11.64
CA PRO A 43 -2.51 -18.88 -13.08
C PRO A 43 -3.85 -18.55 -13.77
N GLY A 44 -3.83 -17.61 -14.71
CA GLY A 44 -5.01 -17.14 -15.45
C GLY A 44 -5.82 -16.01 -14.78
N GLY A 45 -5.51 -15.62 -13.54
CA GLY A 45 -6.08 -14.44 -12.89
C GLY A 45 -5.46 -13.13 -13.40
N ASP A 46 -6.11 -11.98 -13.13
CA ASP A 46 -5.70 -10.67 -13.65
C ASP A 46 -4.24 -10.33 -13.33
N ARG A 47 -3.81 -10.57 -12.06
CA ARG A 47 -2.43 -10.30 -11.67
C ARG A 47 -1.42 -11.14 -12.43
N TRP A 48 -1.73 -12.41 -12.63
CA TRP A 48 -0.88 -13.28 -13.42
C TRP A 48 -0.82 -12.81 -14.88
N ARG A 49 -1.94 -12.37 -15.47
CA ARG A 49 -2.02 -11.90 -16.86
C ARG A 49 -1.21 -10.65 -17.11
N TRP A 50 -1.30 -9.64 -16.24
CA TRP A 50 -0.50 -8.43 -16.42
C TRP A 50 0.99 -8.69 -16.17
N GLU A 51 1.36 -9.53 -15.19
CA GLU A 51 2.78 -9.90 -14.99
C GLU A 51 3.32 -10.68 -16.19
N HIS A 52 2.53 -11.59 -16.78
CA HIS A 52 2.88 -12.27 -18.02
C HIS A 52 3.15 -11.28 -19.15
N ARG A 53 2.21 -10.33 -19.38
CA ARG A 53 2.33 -9.31 -20.43
C ARG A 53 3.56 -8.42 -20.23
N ILE A 54 3.73 -7.87 -19.03
CA ILE A 54 4.77 -6.89 -18.72
C ILE A 54 6.17 -7.52 -18.74
N PHE A 55 6.31 -8.75 -18.27
CA PHE A 55 7.61 -9.43 -18.14
C PHE A 55 7.84 -10.53 -19.18
N GLY A 56 7.03 -10.58 -20.25
CA GLY A 56 7.16 -11.56 -21.32
C GLY A 56 7.12 -13.02 -20.85
N GLY A 57 6.28 -13.31 -19.85
CA GLY A 57 6.12 -14.65 -19.27
C GLY A 57 7.30 -15.14 -18.41
N HIS A 58 8.30 -14.30 -18.12
CA HIS A 58 9.50 -14.71 -17.37
C HIS A 58 9.17 -15.36 -16.00
N TYR A 59 8.09 -14.92 -15.37
CA TYR A 59 7.69 -15.38 -14.04
C TYR A 59 6.68 -16.54 -14.03
N ASP A 60 6.14 -16.95 -15.18
CA ASP A 60 4.97 -17.85 -15.25
C ASP A 60 5.20 -19.19 -14.58
N ILE A 61 6.43 -19.70 -14.68
CA ILE A 61 6.88 -20.96 -14.06
C ILE A 61 7.83 -20.72 -12.88
N SER A 62 8.09 -19.47 -12.51
CA SER A 62 8.97 -19.15 -11.39
C SER A 62 8.30 -19.46 -10.05
N PRO A 63 9.09 -19.84 -9.03
CA PRO A 63 8.63 -19.89 -7.65
C PRO A 63 8.01 -18.56 -7.19
N ALA A 64 7.00 -18.64 -6.31
CA ALA A 64 6.24 -17.48 -5.84
C ALA A 64 7.12 -16.39 -5.19
N ASP A 65 8.16 -16.81 -4.45
CA ASP A 65 9.13 -15.93 -3.80
C ASP A 65 10.08 -15.20 -4.78
N GLN A 66 10.16 -15.66 -6.04
CA GLN A 66 10.95 -15.02 -7.09
C GLN A 66 10.14 -14.00 -7.90
N ARG A 67 8.81 -14.03 -7.78
CA ARG A 67 7.93 -13.09 -8.48
C ARG A 67 8.09 -11.66 -7.93
N PRO A 68 7.79 -10.62 -8.73
CA PRO A 68 7.98 -9.24 -8.32
C PRO A 68 7.12 -8.84 -7.11
N LYS A 69 7.71 -8.03 -6.23
CA LYS A 69 6.99 -7.34 -5.15
C LYS A 69 6.62 -5.95 -5.66
N TYR A 70 5.47 -5.46 -5.21
CA TYR A 70 4.91 -4.21 -5.72
C TYR A 70 5.11 -3.11 -4.69
N GLY A 71 5.57 -1.97 -5.17
CA GLY A 71 5.71 -0.74 -4.41
C GLY A 71 5.48 0.45 -5.31
N SER A 72 6.00 1.60 -4.89
CA SER A 72 5.92 2.84 -5.66
C SER A 72 7.20 3.66 -5.54
N LEU A 73 7.44 4.47 -6.56
CA LEU A 73 8.37 5.57 -6.45
C LEU A 73 7.65 6.77 -5.81
N ASN A 74 8.08 7.17 -4.62
CA ASN A 74 7.60 8.39 -3.96
C ASN A 74 8.20 9.65 -4.61
N TYR A 75 7.84 9.93 -5.86
CA TYR A 75 8.37 11.04 -6.66
C TYR A 75 7.89 12.42 -6.14
N ARG A 76 6.69 12.47 -5.54
CA ARG A 76 6.15 13.64 -4.83
C ARG A 76 6.82 13.90 -3.48
N ARG A 77 7.56 12.91 -2.94
CA ARG A 77 8.25 12.97 -1.63
C ARG A 77 7.31 13.19 -0.44
N HIS A 78 6.08 12.67 -0.52
CA HIS A 78 5.15 12.74 0.59
C HIS A 78 5.65 11.93 1.79
N ALA A 79 5.48 12.47 3.00
CA ALA A 79 5.89 11.78 4.23
C ALA A 79 5.10 10.47 4.45
N ALA A 80 3.87 10.37 3.95
CA ALA A 80 3.08 9.14 4.00
C ALA A 80 3.47 8.08 2.95
N GLY A 81 4.37 8.39 2.01
CA GLY A 81 4.84 7.47 0.98
C GLY A 81 4.23 7.73 -0.40
N GLY A 82 4.61 6.91 -1.39
CA GLY A 82 4.28 7.13 -2.80
C GLY A 82 2.96 6.53 -3.29
N SER A 83 2.29 5.67 -2.51
CA SER A 83 1.05 5.02 -2.94
C SER A 83 0.10 4.71 -1.77
N VAL A 84 -0.35 5.77 -1.10
CA VAL A 84 -1.21 5.70 0.11
C VAL A 84 -2.54 4.97 -0.10
N ARG A 85 -3.01 4.84 -1.35
CA ARG A 85 -4.15 3.97 -1.68
C ARG A 85 -4.02 2.56 -1.10
N PHE A 86 -2.81 2.01 -1.01
CA PHE A 86 -2.59 0.63 -0.60
C PHE A 86 -2.24 0.45 0.88
N GLY A 87 -2.20 1.52 1.68
CA GLY A 87 -1.86 1.36 3.08
C GLY A 87 -1.54 2.64 3.82
N SER A 88 -1.83 2.62 5.11
CA SER A 88 -1.53 3.69 6.08
C SER A 88 -0.10 3.65 6.62
N ALA A 89 0.68 2.62 6.27
CA ALA A 89 2.08 2.51 6.61
C ALA A 89 2.88 2.14 5.36
N HIS A 90 4.19 2.38 5.40
CA HIS A 90 5.07 1.91 4.34
C HIS A 90 6.47 1.55 4.84
N LEU A 91 7.14 0.65 4.12
CA LEU A 91 8.58 0.44 4.23
C LEU A 91 9.28 1.34 3.23
N LYS A 92 10.29 2.07 3.71
CA LYS A 92 11.22 2.81 2.87
C LYS A 92 12.38 1.89 2.50
N LEU A 93 12.57 1.70 1.20
CA LEU A 93 13.57 0.75 0.69
C LEU A 93 14.96 1.36 0.59
N ALA A 94 15.98 0.53 0.80
CA ALA A 94 17.38 0.88 0.62
C ALA A 94 17.67 1.25 -0.86
N PRO A 95 18.64 2.15 -1.14
CA PRO A 95 18.96 2.55 -2.51
C PRO A 95 19.36 1.38 -3.43
N SER A 96 20.02 0.35 -2.89
CA SER A 96 20.45 -0.85 -3.64
C SER A 96 19.28 -1.60 -4.30
N VAL A 97 18.06 -1.46 -3.79
CA VAL A 97 16.88 -2.11 -4.38
C VAL A 97 16.57 -1.56 -5.79
N LEU A 98 16.99 -0.32 -6.09
CA LEU A 98 16.82 0.30 -7.41
C LEU A 98 17.48 -0.50 -8.54
N GLU A 99 18.59 -1.19 -8.26
CA GLU A 99 19.35 -1.98 -9.26
C GLU A 99 18.54 -3.13 -9.85
N ARG A 100 17.51 -3.60 -9.12
CA ARG A 100 16.64 -4.71 -9.50
C ARG A 100 15.17 -4.31 -9.56
N THR A 101 14.89 -3.04 -9.83
CA THR A 101 13.52 -2.52 -9.91
C THR A 101 13.22 -1.95 -11.29
N THR A 102 12.09 -2.36 -11.85
CA THR A 102 11.47 -1.70 -13.01
C THR A 102 10.26 -0.89 -12.54
N PHE A 103 9.84 0.07 -13.35
CA PHE A 103 8.73 0.95 -13.05
C PHE A 103 7.77 1.02 -14.25
N CYS A 104 6.51 1.31 -13.99
CA CYS A 104 5.54 1.71 -15.01
C CYS A 104 4.70 2.90 -14.57
N TYR A 105 4.12 3.58 -15.56
CA TYR A 105 3.10 4.59 -15.34
C TYR A 105 2.05 4.56 -16.47
N PRO A 106 0.75 4.59 -16.16
CA PRO A 106 0.14 4.42 -14.84
C PRO A 106 0.36 2.98 -14.29
N ASP A 107 -0.45 2.53 -13.33
CA ASP A 107 -0.26 1.20 -12.71
C ASP A 107 -0.57 0.02 -13.66
N SER A 108 -0.11 -1.18 -13.30
CA SER A 108 -0.20 -2.39 -14.15
C SER A 108 -1.61 -2.78 -14.60
N VAL A 109 -2.65 -2.38 -13.87
CA VAL A 109 -4.04 -2.70 -14.23
C VAL A 109 -4.54 -1.85 -15.41
N THR A 110 -3.93 -0.69 -15.66
CA THR A 110 -4.27 0.19 -16.79
C THR A 110 -3.68 -0.24 -18.14
N GLU A 111 -2.98 -1.37 -18.18
CA GLU A 111 -2.24 -1.82 -19.37
C GLU A 111 -1.22 -0.77 -19.86
N PRO A 112 -0.32 -0.29 -18.97
CA PRO A 112 0.58 0.79 -19.30
C PRO A 112 1.56 0.39 -20.41
N THR A 113 1.93 1.38 -21.22
CA THR A 113 2.97 1.24 -22.26
C THR A 113 4.29 1.89 -21.88
N ASP A 114 4.29 2.75 -20.86
CA ASP A 114 5.46 3.48 -20.41
C ASP A 114 6.14 2.76 -19.25
N PHE A 115 7.42 2.43 -19.46
CA PHE A 115 8.25 1.73 -18.49
C PHE A 115 9.59 2.45 -18.27
N GLY A 116 10.19 2.20 -17.12
CA GLY A 116 11.48 2.77 -16.77
C GLY A 116 12.29 1.91 -15.80
N THR A 117 13.54 2.30 -15.63
CA THR A 117 14.46 1.75 -14.62
C THR A 117 15.11 2.92 -13.89
N ALA A 118 15.91 2.63 -12.85
CA ALA A 118 16.67 3.69 -12.17
C ALA A 118 17.65 4.44 -13.10
N ALA A 119 18.12 3.81 -14.17
CA ALA A 119 19.04 4.43 -15.14
C ALA A 119 18.32 5.32 -16.16
N HIS A 120 17.06 5.01 -16.49
CA HIS A 120 16.25 5.79 -17.42
C HIS A 120 14.78 5.80 -16.95
N LEU A 121 14.34 6.94 -16.44
CA LEU A 121 13.04 7.07 -15.77
C LEU A 121 12.22 8.23 -16.35
N PRO A 122 11.64 8.07 -17.55
CA PRO A 122 10.81 9.11 -18.19
C PRO A 122 9.48 9.34 -17.46
N LEU A 123 9.07 8.37 -16.64
CA LEU A 123 7.76 8.30 -15.98
C LEU A 123 7.47 9.45 -15.02
N VAL A 124 8.51 10.08 -14.45
CA VAL A 124 8.32 11.22 -13.53
C VAL A 124 7.67 12.39 -14.26
N GLN A 125 8.08 12.67 -15.50
CA GLN A 125 7.48 13.77 -16.26
C GLN A 125 6.02 13.46 -16.61
N LEU A 126 5.74 12.24 -17.07
CA LEU A 126 4.37 11.80 -17.36
C LEU A 126 3.46 11.95 -16.13
N ALA A 127 3.92 11.49 -14.97
CA ALA A 127 3.16 11.58 -13.72
C ALA A 127 2.97 13.03 -13.21
N LEU A 128 3.87 13.95 -13.56
CA LEU A 128 3.73 15.36 -13.23
C LEU A 128 2.72 16.09 -14.13
N GLU A 129 2.54 15.62 -15.36
CA GLU A 129 1.63 16.20 -16.36
C GLU A 129 0.20 15.66 -16.28
N ASP A 130 -0.01 14.51 -15.60
CA ASP A 130 -1.32 13.90 -15.41
C ASP A 130 -2.17 14.62 -14.32
N THR A 131 -3.47 14.34 -14.33
CA THR A 131 -4.48 14.91 -13.42
C THR A 131 -5.18 13.84 -12.58
N LEU A 132 -4.55 12.67 -12.40
CA LEU A 132 -5.07 11.62 -11.52
C LEU A 132 -5.25 12.14 -10.10
N ASP A 133 -6.19 11.53 -9.37
CA ASP A 133 -6.40 11.82 -7.96
C ASP A 133 -5.14 11.45 -7.15
N VAL A 134 -4.85 12.17 -6.06
CA VAL A 134 -3.63 12.00 -5.26
C VAL A 134 -3.46 10.61 -4.62
N ILE A 135 -4.52 9.81 -4.52
CA ILE A 135 -4.36 8.42 -4.07
C ILE A 135 -4.05 7.47 -5.25
N ASP A 136 -4.25 7.91 -6.48
CA ASP A 136 -4.04 7.15 -7.71
C ASP A 136 -2.77 7.60 -8.47
N ASP A 137 -2.20 8.77 -8.16
CA ASP A 137 -1.08 9.44 -8.86
C ASP A 137 0.32 8.82 -8.65
N HIS A 138 0.44 7.50 -8.59
CA HIS A 138 1.67 6.80 -8.24
C HIS A 138 2.39 6.19 -9.45
N ILE A 139 3.73 6.21 -9.42
CA ILE A 139 4.57 5.41 -10.34
C ILE A 139 4.80 4.07 -9.68
N GLU A 140 4.23 3.01 -10.25
CA GLU A 140 4.32 1.65 -9.73
C GLU A 140 5.74 1.10 -9.90
N ALA A 141 6.22 0.39 -8.88
CA ALA A 141 7.54 -0.22 -8.84
C ALA A 141 7.43 -1.73 -8.72
N HIS A 142 8.13 -2.45 -9.59
CA HIS A 142 8.26 -3.91 -9.59
C HIS A 142 9.64 -4.31 -9.09
N ILE A 143 9.72 -4.78 -7.86
CA ILE A 143 10.95 -5.19 -7.20
C ILE A 143 11.19 -6.66 -7.52
N HIS A 144 12.21 -6.95 -8.32
CA HIS A 144 12.50 -8.30 -8.80
C HIS A 144 13.27 -9.12 -7.76
N GLY A 145 12.88 -10.39 -7.59
CA GLY A 145 13.47 -11.31 -6.62
C GLY A 145 12.99 -11.11 -5.17
N PRO A 146 13.58 -11.82 -4.19
CA PRO A 146 13.23 -11.69 -2.79
C PRO A 146 13.46 -10.27 -2.23
N MET A 147 12.69 -9.91 -1.22
CA MET A 147 12.86 -8.65 -0.47
C MET A 147 13.16 -8.99 0.99
N ARG A 148 14.42 -8.87 1.37
CA ARG A 148 14.93 -9.19 2.70
C ARG A 148 14.90 -7.95 3.59
N LEU A 149 14.29 -8.06 4.76
CA LEU A 149 14.07 -6.94 5.67
C LEU A 149 15.38 -6.36 6.23
N ASP A 150 16.38 -7.19 6.48
CA ASP A 150 17.68 -6.79 7.03
C ASP A 150 18.59 -6.05 6.02
N GLN A 151 18.28 -6.13 4.72
CA GLN A 151 19.12 -5.61 3.64
C GLN A 151 18.40 -4.55 2.80
N ASP A 152 17.13 -4.78 2.50
CA ASP A 152 16.38 -4.01 1.53
C ASP A 152 15.52 -2.91 2.15
N VAL A 153 15.37 -2.89 3.48
CA VAL A 153 14.57 -1.89 4.19
C VAL A 153 15.47 -0.99 5.02
N SER A 154 15.26 0.32 4.85
CA SER A 154 15.94 1.35 5.62
C SER A 154 15.13 1.85 6.82
N GLU A 155 13.80 1.85 6.72
CA GLU A 155 12.91 2.42 7.73
C GLU A 155 11.47 1.93 7.53
N LEU A 156 10.74 1.76 8.64
CA LEU A 156 9.27 1.65 8.64
C LEU A 156 8.64 2.99 9.01
N VAL A 157 7.65 3.45 8.26
CA VAL A 157 6.92 4.68 8.55
C VAL A 157 5.46 4.34 8.85
N LEU A 158 4.97 4.82 10.00
CA LEU A 158 3.65 4.50 10.54
C LEU A 158 2.76 5.75 10.68
N ASP A 159 1.45 5.52 10.69
CA ASP A 159 0.46 6.53 11.06
C ASP A 159 0.44 6.75 12.59
N PRO A 160 0.40 8.00 13.09
CA PRO A 160 0.33 8.31 14.52
C PRO A 160 -0.85 7.68 15.28
N SER A 161 -1.93 7.27 14.62
CA SER A 161 -3.04 6.55 15.25
C SER A 161 -2.64 5.19 15.82
N PHE A 162 -1.47 4.65 15.45
CA PHE A 162 -0.91 3.43 16.01
C PHE A 162 0.01 3.65 17.22
N ARG A 163 0.21 4.90 17.68
CA ARG A 163 0.92 5.16 18.93
C ARG A 163 0.21 4.48 20.10
N ASP A 164 0.99 3.92 21.01
CA ASP A 164 0.50 3.24 22.20
C ASP A 164 -0.44 2.05 21.88
N THR A 165 -0.20 1.39 20.75
CA THR A 165 -0.90 0.16 20.34
C THR A 165 0.10 -1.00 20.17
N PRO A 166 -0.38 -2.26 20.11
CA PRO A 166 0.47 -3.41 19.79
C PRO A 166 1.23 -3.29 18.46
N VAL A 167 0.75 -2.48 17.51
CA VAL A 167 1.46 -2.19 16.26
C VAL A 167 2.78 -1.48 16.53
N ALA A 168 2.80 -0.48 17.42
CA ALA A 168 4.03 0.23 17.78
C ALA A 168 5.02 -0.68 18.51
N GLU A 169 4.51 -1.56 19.38
CA GLU A 169 5.33 -2.56 20.07
C GLU A 169 5.95 -3.59 19.11
N ALA A 170 5.18 -4.03 18.11
CA ALA A 170 5.68 -4.94 17.07
C ALA A 170 6.71 -4.24 16.17
N ALA A 171 6.47 -2.97 15.80
CA ALA A 171 7.41 -2.17 15.02
C ALA A 171 8.78 -2.03 15.69
N ALA A 172 8.80 -1.87 17.02
CA ALA A 172 10.03 -1.76 17.80
C ALA A 172 10.91 -3.04 17.80
N LYS A 173 10.37 -4.19 17.36
CA LYS A 173 11.10 -5.47 17.25
C LYS A 173 11.77 -5.68 15.90
N LEU A 174 11.49 -4.82 14.91
CA LEU A 174 12.05 -4.93 13.57
C LEU A 174 13.53 -4.52 13.55
N PRO A 175 14.34 -5.03 12.60
CA PRO A 175 15.79 -4.81 12.56
C PRO A 175 16.20 -3.42 12.04
N PHE A 176 15.24 -2.50 11.85
CA PHE A 176 15.44 -1.16 11.30
C PHE A 176 14.61 -0.15 12.09
N PRO A 177 14.97 1.15 12.06
CA PRO A 177 14.21 2.17 12.76
C PRO A 177 12.79 2.32 12.20
N PHE A 178 11.91 2.88 13.03
CA PHE A 178 10.62 3.35 12.56
C PHE A 178 10.36 4.81 12.95
N SER A 179 9.54 5.49 12.15
CA SER A 179 9.11 6.86 12.36
C SER A 179 7.61 7.02 12.07
N TRP A 180 7.13 8.25 12.21
CA TRP A 180 5.71 8.59 12.08
C TRP A 180 5.54 9.65 11.00
N HIS A 181 4.58 9.45 10.09
CA HIS A 181 4.18 10.51 9.15
C HIS A 181 3.12 11.44 9.79
N HIS A 182 2.59 12.38 9.01
CA HIS A 182 1.65 13.43 9.47
C HIS A 182 0.32 12.92 10.06
N GLY A 183 -0.05 11.67 9.79
CA GLY A 183 -1.32 11.07 10.17
C GLY A 183 -2.51 11.39 9.27
N PHE A 184 -3.42 10.42 9.16
CA PHE A 184 -4.72 10.56 8.50
C PHE A 184 -5.83 10.66 9.52
N LYS A 185 -6.66 11.70 9.38
CA LYS A 185 -7.82 11.91 10.26
C LYS A 185 -8.95 12.59 9.50
N LEU A 186 -10.12 11.96 9.43
CA LEU A 186 -11.28 12.46 8.69
C LEU A 186 -12.52 12.53 9.59
N HIS A 187 -13.14 13.70 9.70
CA HIS A 187 -14.41 13.86 10.44
C HIS A 187 -15.59 13.36 9.59
N VAL A 188 -16.60 12.79 10.24
CA VAL A 188 -17.80 12.26 9.57
C VAL A 188 -18.55 13.32 8.76
N ASP A 189 -18.56 14.58 9.19
CA ASP A 189 -19.22 15.66 8.44
C ASP A 189 -18.51 15.97 7.13
N GLN A 190 -17.17 15.92 7.12
CA GLN A 190 -16.41 16.06 5.89
C GLN A 190 -16.64 14.85 4.98
N LEU A 191 -16.66 13.63 5.54
CA LEU A 191 -16.95 12.41 4.76
C LEU A 191 -18.32 12.48 4.07
N ARG A 192 -19.37 12.97 4.76
CA ARG A 192 -20.71 13.17 4.18
C ARG A 192 -20.72 14.12 2.98
N GLY A 193 -19.79 15.07 2.93
CA GLY A 193 -19.63 15.97 1.79
C GLY A 193 -19.04 15.32 0.53
N HIS A 194 -18.59 14.06 0.60
CA HIS A 194 -17.82 13.40 -0.47
C HIS A 194 -18.45 12.09 -0.98
N GLU A 195 -19.78 11.96 -0.90
CA GLU A 195 -20.51 10.77 -1.40
C GLU A 195 -20.17 10.41 -2.85
N ALA A 196 -19.94 11.40 -3.72
CA ALA A 196 -19.62 11.19 -5.12
C ALA A 196 -18.28 10.43 -5.36
N PHE A 197 -17.38 10.36 -4.37
CA PHE A 197 -16.07 9.75 -4.56
C PHE A 197 -16.11 8.22 -4.55
N ARG A 198 -16.83 7.61 -3.60
CA ARG A 198 -16.91 6.14 -3.44
C ARG A 198 -18.33 5.60 -3.22
N GLY A 199 -19.34 6.47 -3.20
CA GLY A 199 -20.75 6.12 -3.03
C GLY A 199 -21.29 6.35 -1.62
N ALA A 200 -22.61 6.54 -1.51
CA ALA A 200 -23.31 6.78 -0.26
C ALA A 200 -23.15 5.64 0.75
N ASN A 201 -23.17 4.39 0.29
CA ASN A 201 -22.95 3.21 1.14
C ASN A 201 -21.56 3.19 1.83
N VAL A 202 -20.53 3.74 1.18
CA VAL A 202 -19.19 3.88 1.77
C VAL A 202 -19.18 4.98 2.83
N VAL A 203 -19.90 6.09 2.58
CA VAL A 203 -20.08 7.17 3.57
C VAL A 203 -20.84 6.65 4.79
N GLU A 204 -21.96 5.95 4.59
CA GLU A 204 -22.76 5.34 5.66
C GLU A 204 -21.92 4.40 6.53
N LEU A 205 -21.13 3.51 5.91
CA LEU A 205 -20.24 2.63 6.65
C LEU A 205 -19.15 3.40 7.40
N GLY A 206 -18.52 4.40 6.77
CA GLY A 206 -17.52 5.23 7.40
C GLY A 206 -18.06 5.99 8.61
N VAL A 207 -19.31 6.49 8.53
CA VAL A 207 -20.02 7.09 9.68
C VAL A 207 -20.28 6.07 10.77
N ALA A 208 -20.71 4.85 10.41
CA ALA A 208 -21.06 3.81 11.36
C ALA A 208 -19.87 3.29 12.18
N ILE A 209 -18.66 3.23 11.58
CA ILE A 209 -17.46 2.75 12.28
C ILE A 209 -16.67 3.87 12.99
N ALA A 210 -17.00 5.14 12.75
CA ALA A 210 -16.28 6.26 13.33
C ALA A 210 -16.39 6.28 14.87
N GLN A 211 -15.30 6.64 15.53
CA GLN A 211 -15.25 6.82 16.99
C GLN A 211 -15.19 8.32 17.29
N ASP A 212 -16.09 8.80 18.14
CA ASP A 212 -16.23 10.23 18.49
C ASP A 212 -16.34 11.16 17.26
N GLY A 213 -16.95 10.67 16.16
CA GLY A 213 -17.11 11.40 14.90
C GLY A 213 -15.87 11.40 14.00
N TRP A 214 -14.81 10.65 14.34
CA TRP A 214 -13.57 10.61 13.58
C TRP A 214 -13.24 9.23 13.02
N LEU A 215 -12.65 9.23 11.83
CA LEU A 215 -11.97 8.09 11.23
C LEU A 215 -10.46 8.28 11.30
N THR A 216 -9.76 7.19 11.62
CA THR A 216 -8.30 7.07 11.59
C THR A 216 -7.94 5.69 11.00
N PRO A 217 -6.69 5.47 10.55
CA PRO A 217 -6.29 4.16 10.04
C PRO A 217 -6.51 3.03 11.05
N LYS A 218 -6.24 3.27 12.34
CA LYS A 218 -6.54 2.31 13.42
C LYS A 218 -8.00 1.90 13.43
N ILE A 219 -8.94 2.86 13.34
CA ILE A 219 -10.39 2.58 13.38
C ILE A 219 -10.83 1.75 12.17
N VAL A 220 -10.38 2.11 10.97
CA VAL A 220 -10.67 1.34 9.75
C VAL A 220 -10.06 -0.07 9.86
N GLY A 221 -8.86 -0.16 10.42
CA GLY A 221 -8.16 -1.40 10.72
C GLY A 221 -8.92 -2.34 11.64
N GLU A 222 -9.41 -1.82 12.77
CA GLU A 222 -10.27 -2.52 13.74
C GLU A 222 -11.54 -3.06 13.07
N ALA A 223 -12.21 -2.26 12.24
CA ALA A 223 -13.41 -2.69 11.55
C ALA A 223 -13.15 -3.84 10.56
N VAL A 224 -12.02 -3.82 9.85
CA VAL A 224 -11.60 -4.91 8.97
C VAL A 224 -11.27 -6.18 9.76
N ASN A 225 -10.49 -6.06 10.84
CA ASN A 225 -10.12 -7.20 11.67
C ASN A 225 -11.33 -7.79 12.42
N GLY A 226 -12.38 -7.00 12.66
CA GLY A 226 -13.64 -7.47 13.22
C GLY A 226 -14.43 -8.39 12.29
N GLY A 227 -14.24 -8.30 10.97
CA GLY A 227 -14.85 -9.23 10.00
C GLY A 227 -16.38 -9.13 9.86
N HIS A 228 -17.01 -8.08 10.39
CA HIS A 228 -18.46 -7.89 10.38
C HIS A 228 -18.99 -7.11 9.17
N HIS A 229 -18.10 -6.61 8.31
CA HIS A 229 -18.45 -5.76 7.17
C HIS A 229 -17.81 -6.27 5.89
N ASP A 230 -18.35 -5.83 4.75
CA ASP A 230 -17.77 -6.11 3.43
C ASP A 230 -16.35 -5.50 3.33
N PRO A 231 -15.31 -6.32 3.10
CA PRO A 231 -13.94 -5.84 2.94
C PRO A 231 -13.75 -4.82 1.81
N ASP A 232 -14.54 -4.92 0.72
CA ASP A 232 -14.44 -3.97 -0.40
C ASP A 232 -14.99 -2.58 -0.01
N LEU A 233 -16.05 -2.53 0.80
CA LEU A 233 -16.55 -1.27 1.34
C LEU A 233 -15.54 -0.65 2.32
N LEU A 234 -14.95 -1.44 3.21
CA LEU A 234 -13.92 -0.94 4.13
C LEU A 234 -12.66 -0.44 3.40
N LYS A 235 -12.26 -1.10 2.32
CA LYS A 235 -11.19 -0.62 1.42
C LYS A 235 -11.56 0.75 0.82
N LYS A 236 -12.81 0.94 0.41
CA LYS A 236 -13.28 2.24 -0.11
C LYS A 236 -13.41 3.29 0.99
N VAL A 237 -13.74 2.93 2.23
CA VAL A 237 -13.66 3.84 3.39
C VAL A 237 -12.21 4.30 3.60
N TRP A 238 -11.25 3.36 3.50
CA TRP A 238 -9.82 3.73 3.51
C TRP A 238 -9.48 4.72 2.40
N HIS A 239 -9.96 4.51 1.16
CA HIS A 239 -9.72 5.46 0.07
C HIS A 239 -10.21 6.88 0.41
N CYS A 240 -11.41 7.01 1.01
CA CYS A 240 -11.91 8.31 1.46
C CYS A 240 -11.02 8.92 2.55
N LEU A 241 -10.60 8.12 3.54
CA LEU A 241 -9.73 8.58 4.62
C LEU A 241 -8.34 9.00 4.11
N ALA A 242 -7.71 8.22 3.23
CA ALA A 242 -6.42 8.56 2.64
C ALA A 242 -6.49 9.84 1.80
N ARG A 243 -7.60 10.03 1.08
CA ARG A 243 -7.80 11.18 0.20
C ARG A 243 -8.14 12.47 0.93
N PHE A 244 -9.03 12.41 1.93
CA PHE A 244 -9.62 13.59 2.57
C PHE A 244 -9.15 13.79 4.01
N GLY A 245 -8.48 12.80 4.61
CA GLY A 245 -7.96 12.86 5.97
C GLY A 245 -6.59 13.53 6.11
N HIS A 246 -6.07 14.11 5.03
CA HIS A 246 -4.86 14.93 5.00
C HIS A 246 -4.97 16.01 3.93
N ASP A 247 -4.34 17.16 4.16
CA ASP A 247 -4.26 18.25 3.20
C ASP A 247 -3.03 18.07 2.27
N TRP A 248 -3.29 17.57 1.07
CA TRP A 248 -2.27 17.29 0.06
C TRP A 248 -1.70 18.53 -0.63
N ALA A 249 -2.26 19.71 -0.37
CA ALA A 249 -1.73 20.99 -0.87
C ALA A 249 -0.72 21.64 0.10
N SER A 250 -0.50 21.03 1.27
CA SER A 250 0.35 21.57 2.35
C SER A 250 1.83 21.24 2.25
#